data_AF-A0A832AIY6-F1
#
_entry.id   AF-A0A832AIY6-F1
#
_cell.length_a   1.000
_cell.length_b   1.000
_cell.length_c   1.000
_cell.angle_alpha   90.00
_cell.angle_beta   90.00
_cell.angle_gamma   90.00
#
_symmetry.space_group_name_H-M   'P 1'
#
loop_
_entity.id
_entity.type
_entity.pdbx_description
1 polymer ?
#
loop_
_entity_poly.entity_id
_entity_poly.type
_entity_poly.pdbx_seq_one_letter_code
_entity_poly.pdbx_strand_id
1 'polypeptide(L)'
;MDTATIILIIGAAAALIWHVVATIMIYDNLRKRGEKVSFILLRLFSTGYAARYRELTRKETGQTGPLFFHYVFSINAVLLFIVLAVIVRGF
;
A
#
# COMPACT_ATOMS: atom_id res chain seq x y z
N MET A 1 -18.13 -3.08 21.72
CA MET A 1 -17.62 -2.43 20.50
C MET A 1 -18.80 -2.22 19.60
N ASP A 2 -18.95 -0.99 19.14
CA ASP A 2 -20.07 -0.54 18.30
C ASP A 2 -19.96 -1.24 16.95
N THR A 3 -21.09 -1.66 16.35
CA THR A 3 -21.09 -2.38 15.06
C THR A 3 -20.36 -1.58 13.97
N ALA A 4 -20.50 -0.24 13.99
CA ALA A 4 -19.78 0.66 13.10
C ALA A 4 -18.26 0.57 13.30
N THR A 5 -17.78 0.60 14.55
CA THR A 5 -16.36 0.45 14.89
C THR A 5 -15.81 -0.91 14.43
N ILE A 6 -16.58 -1.99 14.56
CA ILE A 6 -16.19 -3.32 14.06
C ILE A 6 -16.02 -3.31 12.53
N ILE A 7 -16.98 -2.73 11.79
CA ILE A 7 -16.91 -2.62 10.32
C ILE A 7 -15.66 -1.83 9.89
N LEU A 8 -15.37 -0.72 10.57
CA LEU A 8 -14.20 0.11 10.26
C LEU A 8 -12.88 -0.63 10.53
N ILE A 9 -12.80 -1.41 11.61
CA ILE A 9 -11.61 -2.22 11.90
C ILE A 9 -11.42 -3.32 10.85
N ILE A 10 -12.50 -3.99 10.44
CA ILE A 10 -12.44 -4.99 9.35
C ILE A 10 -11.99 -4.33 8.04
N GLY A 11 -12.53 -3.15 7.71
CA GLY A 11 -12.12 -2.36 6.55
C GLY A 11 -10.64 -1.97 6.59
N ALA A 12 -10.15 -1.51 7.75
CA ALA A 12 -8.74 -1.21 7.96
C ALA A 12 -7.84 -2.44 7.75
N ALA A 13 -8.25 -3.59 8.28
CA ALA A 13 -7.52 -4.85 8.11
C ALA A 13 -7.48 -5.30 6.64
N ALA A 14 -8.61 -5.21 5.93
CA ALA A 14 -8.69 -5.55 4.50
C ALA A 14 -7.81 -4.60 3.65
N ALA A 15 -7.85 -3.29 3.92
CA ALA A 15 -7.00 -2.32 3.25
C ALA A 15 -5.50 -2.56 3.52
N LEU A 16 -5.16 -2.97 4.74
CA LEU A 16 -3.78 -3.31 5.11
C LEU A 16 -3.30 -4.57 4.37
N ILE A 17 -4.15 -5.60 4.28
CA ILE A 17 -3.84 -6.81 3.50
C ILE A 17 -3.62 -6.43 2.03
N TRP A 18 -4.49 -5.59 1.45
CA TRP A 18 -4.32 -5.12 0.08
C TRP A 18 -3.03 -4.31 -0.11
N HIS A 19 -2.65 -3.50 0.88
CA HIS A 19 -1.38 -2.76 0.86
C HIS A 19 -0.16 -3.69 0.80
N VAL A 20 -0.19 -4.77 1.59
CA VAL A 20 0.86 -5.80 1.58
C VAL A 20 0.91 -6.49 0.21
N VAL A 21 -0.24 -6.87 -0.35
CA VAL A 21 -0.32 -7.49 -1.68
C VAL A 21 0.25 -6.55 -2.75
N ALA A 22 -0.17 -5.29 -2.79
CA ALA A 22 0.34 -4.30 -3.74
C ALA A 22 1.87 -4.11 -3.61
N THR A 23 2.39 -4.11 -2.38
CA THR A 23 3.83 -4.01 -2.12
C THR A 23 4.59 -5.24 -2.65
N ILE A 24 4.06 -6.44 -2.43
CA ILE A 24 4.64 -7.69 -2.96
C ILE A 24 4.63 -7.69 -4.49
N MET A 25 3.54 -7.22 -5.11
CA MET A 25 3.45 -7.13 -6.57
C MET A 25 4.45 -6.12 -7.15
N ILE A 26 4.63 -4.96 -6.50
CA ILE A 26 5.66 -3.98 -6.88
C ILE A 26 7.05 -4.63 -6.77
N TYR A 27 7.32 -5.36 -5.70
CA TYR A 27 8.58 -6.07 -5.50
C TYR A 27 8.85 -7.11 -6.57
N ASP A 28 7.87 -7.96 -6.88
CA ASP A 28 8.00 -8.98 -7.92
C ASP A 28 8.23 -8.34 -9.30
N ASN A 29 7.56 -7.21 -9.56
CA ASN A 29 7.74 -6.45 -10.79
C ASN A 29 9.16 -5.86 -10.91
N LEU A 30 9.67 -5.24 -9.84
CA LEU A 30 11.05 -4.73 -9.78
C LEU A 30 12.08 -5.86 -9.91
N ARG A 31 11.86 -6.99 -9.22
CA ARG A 31 12.74 -8.16 -9.29
C ARG A 31 12.82 -8.74 -10.70
N LYS A 32 11.69 -8.86 -11.40
CA LYS A 32 11.66 -9.31 -12.81
C LYS A 32 12.46 -8.40 -13.75
N ARG A 33 12.64 -7.13 -13.37
CA ARG A 33 13.41 -6.13 -14.12
C ARG A 33 14.87 -6.05 -13.69
N GLY A 34 15.33 -6.97 -12.84
CA GLY A 34 16.74 -7.07 -12.44
C GLY A 34 17.17 -6.11 -11.32
N GLU A 35 16.24 -5.35 -10.71
CA GLU A 35 16.55 -4.55 -9.53
C GLU A 35 16.94 -5.46 -8.35
N LYS A 36 18.01 -5.10 -7.62
CA LYS A 36 18.43 -5.79 -6.39
C LYS A 36 17.50 -5.39 -5.25
N VAL A 37 16.37 -6.08 -5.18
CA VAL A 37 15.35 -5.89 -4.15
C VAL A 37 15.65 -6.80 -2.96
N SER A 38 15.75 -6.25 -1.75
CA SER A 38 15.94 -7.04 -0.53
C SER A 38 14.68 -7.06 0.35
N PHE A 39 14.39 -8.22 0.95
CA PHE A 39 13.20 -8.44 1.77
C PHE A 39 13.18 -7.58 3.04
N ILE A 40 14.36 -7.28 3.60
CA ILE A 40 14.50 -6.43 4.80
C ILE A 40 14.16 -4.97 4.47
N LEU A 41 14.59 -4.50 3.29
CA LEU A 41 14.23 -3.17 2.81
C LEU A 41 12.73 -3.09 2.44
N LEU A 42 12.05 -4.21 2.16
CA LEU A 42 10.62 -4.20 1.82
C LEU A 42 9.78 -3.59 2.95
N ARG A 43 10.13 -3.93 4.20
CA ARG A 43 9.42 -3.46 5.40
C ARG A 43 9.82 -2.05 5.81
N LEU A 44 11.09 -1.67 5.57
CA LEU A 44 11.64 -0.39 6.04
C LEU A 44 11.59 0.73 4.97
N PHE A 45 11.61 0.36 3.68
CA PHE A 45 11.69 1.27 2.52
C PHE A 45 10.58 0.99 1.50
N SER A 46 9.38 0.59 1.95
CA SER A 46 8.24 0.37 1.05
C SER A 46 7.95 1.60 0.15
N THR A 47 8.16 2.81 0.69
CA THR A 47 8.05 4.07 -0.04
C THR A 47 9.14 4.24 -1.12
N GLY A 48 10.37 3.80 -0.82
CA GLY A 48 11.49 3.83 -1.76
C GLY A 48 11.28 2.91 -2.96
N TYR A 49 10.75 1.71 -2.73
CA TYR A 49 10.40 0.79 -3.82
C TYR A 49 9.21 1.27 -4.65
N ALA A 50 8.20 1.86 -4.02
CA ALA A 50 7.09 2.49 -4.75
C ALA A 50 7.58 3.65 -5.64
N ALA A 51 8.51 4.48 -5.15
CA ALA A 51 9.12 5.55 -5.94
C ALA A 51 9.92 5.01 -7.12
N ARG A 52 10.75 3.97 -6.92
CA ARG A 52 11.50 3.31 -8.01
C ARG A 52 10.58 2.69 -9.05
N TYR A 53 9.52 2.00 -8.61
CA TYR A 53 8.52 1.43 -9.51
C TYR A 53 7.86 2.51 -10.38
N ARG A 54 7.49 3.65 -9.78
CA ARG A 54 6.94 4.79 -10.51
C ARG A 54 7.93 5.35 -11.53
N GLU A 55 9.19 5.52 -11.15
CA GLU A 55 10.21 6.04 -12.06
C GLU A 55 10.44 5.08 -13.24
N LEU A 56 10.56 3.79 -12.94
CA LEU A 56 10.84 2.76 -13.94
C LEU A 56 9.68 2.57 -14.92
N THR A 57 8.44 2.51 -14.42
CA THR A 57 7.25 2.43 -15.28
C THR A 57 7.10 3.68 -16.13
N ARG A 58 7.35 4.86 -15.58
CA ARG A 58 7.31 6.11 -16.34
C ARG A 58 8.40 6.18 -17.42
N LYS A 59 9.59 5.62 -17.17
CA LYS A 59 10.66 5.54 -18.18
C LYS A 59 10.32 4.58 -19.32
N GLU A 60 9.67 3.46 -19.02
CA GLU A 60 9.34 2.43 -20.03
C GLU A 60 8.08 2.74 -20.84
N THR A 61 7.01 3.18 -20.18
CA THR A 61 5.68 3.35 -20.82
C THR A 61 5.26 4.81 -20.94
N GLY A 62 6.06 5.75 -20.43
CA GLY A 62 5.70 7.16 -20.34
C GLY A 62 4.70 7.49 -19.22
N GLN A 63 4.16 6.49 -18.53
CA GLN A 63 3.10 6.66 -17.51
C GLN A 63 3.44 5.95 -16.19
N THR A 64 2.82 6.41 -15.10
CA THR A 64 2.98 5.75 -13.80
C THR A 64 2.21 4.43 -13.78
N GLY A 65 2.87 3.33 -13.44
CA GLY A 65 2.24 2.01 -13.40
C GLY A 65 1.08 1.91 -12.40
N PRO A 66 0.04 1.10 -12.68
CA PRO A 66 -1.18 1.02 -11.88
C PRO A 66 -0.93 0.57 -10.43
N LEU A 67 0.11 -0.23 -10.18
CA LEU A 67 0.44 -0.71 -8.83
C LEU A 67 0.83 0.43 -7.88
N PHE A 68 1.36 1.54 -8.40
CA PHE A 68 1.66 2.70 -7.57
C PHE A 68 0.38 3.30 -6.97
N PHE A 69 -0.71 3.36 -7.75
CA PHE A 69 -2.00 3.84 -7.26
C PHE A 69 -2.60 2.88 -6.24
N HIS A 70 -2.51 1.56 -6.45
CA HIS A 70 -2.95 0.59 -5.45
C HIS A 70 -2.17 0.71 -4.13
N TYR A 71 -0.86 0.95 -4.19
CA TYR A 71 -0.04 1.18 -3.00
C TYR A 71 -0.44 2.45 -2.25
N VAL A 72 -0.61 3.58 -2.95
CA VAL A 72 -1.02 4.85 -2.33
C VAL A 72 -2.45 4.79 -1.81
N PHE A 73 -3.38 4.26 -2.59
CA PHE A 73 -4.78 4.18 -2.19
C PHE A 73 -4.97 3.31 -0.94
N SER A 74 -4.28 2.17 -0.86
CA SER A 74 -4.40 1.26 0.27
C SER A 74 -3.89 1.83 1.58
N ILE A 75 -2.73 2.51 1.59
CA ILE A 75 -2.22 3.11 2.82
C ILE A 75 -3.11 4.26 3.31
N ASN A 76 -3.68 5.04 2.38
CA ASN A 76 -4.65 6.09 2.72
C ASN A 76 -5.98 5.51 3.21
N ALA A 77 -6.44 4.39 2.64
CA ALA A 77 -7.64 3.71 3.10
C ALA A 77 -7.47 3.16 4.53
N VAL A 78 -6.31 2.57 4.85
CA VAL A 78 -5.99 2.14 6.23
C VAL A 78 -6.06 3.34 7.18
N LEU A 79 -5.40 4.45 6.83
CA LEU A 79 -5.40 5.66 7.65
C LEU A 79 -6.83 6.19 7.85
N LEU A 80 -7.61 6.28 6.78
CA LEU A 80 -9.00 6.75 6.83
C LEU A 80 -9.85 5.89 7.76
N PHE A 81 -9.81 4.56 7.61
CA PHE A 81 -10.60 3.66 8.45
C PHE A 81 -10.21 3.73 9.92
N ILE A 82 -8.91 3.86 10.23
CA ILE A 82 -8.43 4.01 11.61
C ILE A 82 -8.90 5.34 12.21
N VAL A 83 -8.75 6.46 11.48
CA VAL A 83 -9.19 7.78 11.95
C VAL A 83 -10.71 7.78 12.21
N LEU A 84 -11.49 7.24 11.28
CA LEU A 84 -12.94 7.10 11.46
C LEU A 84 -13.29 6.22 12.65
N ALA A 85 -12.58 5.11 12.86
CA ALA A 85 -12.82 4.23 14.02
C ALA A 85 -12.53 4.94 15.34
N VAL A 86 -11.48 5.76 15.41
CA VAL A 86 -11.16 6.55 16.61
C VAL A 86 -12.22 7.63 16.86
N ILE A 87 -12.67 8.33 15.82
CA ILE A 87 -13.73 9.35 15.94
C ILE A 87 -15.04 8.71 16.39
N VAL A 88 -15.47 7.62 15.75
CA VAL A 88 -16.73 6.92 16.07
C VAL A 88 -16.69 6.30 17.46
N ARG A 89 -15.53 5.83 17.94
CA ARG A 89 -15.37 5.32 19.30
C ARG A 89 -15.29 6.43 20.35
N GLY A 90 -14.81 7.62 19.98
CA GLY A 90 -14.61 8.76 20.88
C GLY A 90 -15.87 9.61 21.11
N PHE A 91 -16.89 9.45 20.27
CA PHE A 91 -18.23 10.00 20.41
C PHE A 91 -19.19 8.94 20.98
#